data_AF-A0A4Q6C4C9-F1
#
_entry.id   AF-A0A4Q6C4C9-F1
#
_cell.length_a   1.000
_cell.length_b   1.000
_cell.length_c   1.000
_cell.angle_alpha   90.00
_cell.angle_beta   90.00
_cell.angle_gamma   90.00
#
_symmetry.space_group_name_H-M   'P 1'
#
loop_
_entity.id
_entity.type
_entity.pdbx_description
1 polymer ?
#
loop_
_entity_poly.entity_id
_entity_poly.type
_entity_poly.pdbx_seq_one_letter_code
_entity_poly.pdbx_strand_id
1 'polypeptide(L)'
;MANPRAAIHESMKYVSADVLEFKFAVSEEWSELLNDVKDLMSQKKQRAVSTEETLFLLMSEFKRKHDPVLKAERVQVKNAGRKAELAHADTTSTNSVVYAAELASEAALTNRYIPAATRHKLALRDSGKCSFVDRHGKRCGSGRWVQRHHVHHFADGGSHDVGNLETLCWAHHVMKHRH
;
A
#
# COMPACT_ATOMS: atom_id res chain seq x y z
N MET A 1 11.68 14.72 -36.30
CA MET A 1 11.32 13.29 -36.48
C MET A 1 10.27 12.93 -35.44
N ALA A 2 9.12 12.42 -35.84
CA ALA A 2 8.07 11.98 -34.91
C ALA A 2 8.61 10.82 -34.05
N ASN A 3 8.32 10.84 -32.74
CA ASN A 3 8.69 9.74 -31.85
C ASN A 3 7.97 8.46 -32.33
N PRO A 4 8.70 7.44 -32.84
CA PRO A 4 8.06 6.24 -33.40
C PRO A 4 7.26 5.46 -32.35
N ARG A 5 7.52 5.67 -31.05
CA ARG A 5 6.71 5.09 -29.95
C ARG A 5 5.33 5.72 -29.83
N ALA A 6 5.15 6.96 -30.28
CA ALA A 6 3.85 7.63 -30.25
C ALA A 6 2.86 7.04 -31.27
N ALA A 7 3.34 6.25 -32.23
CA ALA A 7 2.51 5.60 -33.25
C ALA A 7 1.79 4.34 -32.72
N ILE A 8 2.29 3.73 -31.65
CA ILE A 8 1.71 2.50 -31.07
C ILE A 8 1.17 2.83 -29.68
N HIS A 9 -0.15 2.94 -29.59
CA HIS A 9 -0.83 3.12 -28.30
C HIS A 9 -0.94 1.80 -27.54
N GLU A 10 -0.78 1.87 -26.23
CA GLU A 10 -1.02 0.74 -25.34
C GLU A 10 -2.49 0.32 -25.45
N SER A 11 -2.74 -0.95 -25.73
CA SER A 11 -4.09 -1.50 -25.82
C SER A 11 -4.17 -2.89 -25.21
N MET A 12 -5.34 -3.18 -24.64
CA MET A 12 -5.69 -4.48 -24.09
C MET A 12 -7.08 -4.86 -24.60
N LYS A 13 -7.18 -6.00 -25.29
CA LYS A 13 -8.43 -6.46 -25.93
C LYS A 13 -8.69 -7.90 -25.60
N TYR A 14 -9.95 -8.26 -25.34
CA TYR A 14 -10.35 -9.65 -25.16
C TYR A 14 -10.16 -10.44 -26.45
N VAL A 15 -9.50 -11.59 -26.36
CA VAL A 15 -9.40 -12.60 -27.43
C VAL A 15 -10.37 -13.76 -27.13
N SER A 16 -10.60 -14.05 -25.85
CA SER A 16 -11.63 -14.96 -25.37
C SER A 16 -12.25 -14.39 -24.07
N ALA A 17 -13.12 -15.14 -23.40
CA ALA A 17 -13.80 -14.70 -22.18
C ALA A 17 -12.81 -14.21 -21.09
N ASP A 18 -11.68 -14.92 -20.92
CA ASP A 18 -10.74 -14.69 -19.83
C ASP A 18 -9.30 -14.40 -20.31
N VAL A 19 -9.08 -14.31 -21.63
CA VAL A 19 -7.75 -14.07 -22.22
C VAL A 19 -7.74 -12.73 -22.93
N LEU A 20 -6.75 -11.90 -22.58
CA LEU A 20 -6.54 -10.59 -23.18
C LEU A 20 -5.25 -10.55 -23.98
N GLU A 21 -5.30 -9.96 -25.16
CA GLU A 21 -4.13 -9.54 -25.92
C GLU A 21 -3.65 -8.19 -25.37
N PHE A 22 -2.37 -8.12 -24.99
CA PHE A 22 -1.72 -6.89 -24.55
C PHE A 22 -0.66 -6.45 -25.56
N LYS A 23 -0.83 -5.24 -26.13
CA LYS A 23 0.07 -4.65 -27.12
C LYS A 23 0.58 -3.30 -26.64
N PHE A 24 1.90 -3.13 -26.62
CA PHE A 24 2.58 -1.88 -26.26
C PHE A 24 3.99 -1.84 -26.90
N ALA A 25 4.49 -0.64 -27.15
CA ALA A 25 5.83 -0.44 -27.71
C ALA A 25 6.88 -0.31 -26.60
N VAL A 26 7.90 -1.16 -26.67
CA VAL A 26 9.02 -1.22 -25.72
C VAL A 26 10.32 -0.78 -26.37
N SER A 27 11.29 -0.35 -25.56
CA SER A 27 12.66 -0.11 -26.02
C SER A 27 13.42 -1.44 -26.14
N GLU A 28 14.51 -1.43 -26.91
CA GLU A 28 15.44 -2.55 -27.01
C GLU A 28 16.01 -2.94 -25.64
N GLU A 29 16.48 -1.95 -24.87
CA GLU A 29 16.94 -2.14 -23.48
C GLU A 29 15.91 -2.83 -22.58
N TRP A 30 14.61 -2.53 -22.75
CA TRP A 30 13.56 -3.17 -21.97
C TRP A 30 13.36 -4.63 -22.36
N SER A 31 13.47 -4.93 -23.66
CA SER A 31 13.37 -6.29 -24.18
C SER A 31 14.55 -7.16 -23.72
N GLU A 32 15.76 -6.61 -23.73
CA GLU A 32 16.96 -7.26 -23.20
C GLU A 32 16.79 -7.57 -21.70
N LEU A 33 16.41 -6.56 -20.90
CA LEU A 33 16.17 -6.75 -19.48
C LEU A 33 15.09 -7.82 -19.19
N LEU A 34 14.00 -7.84 -19.98
CA LEU A 34 12.97 -8.86 -19.83
C LEU A 34 13.51 -10.27 -20.11
N ASN A 35 14.35 -10.42 -21.13
CA ASN A 35 14.95 -11.72 -21.46
C ASN A 35 15.93 -12.16 -20.37
N ASP A 36 16.78 -11.28 -19.86
CA ASP A 36 17.68 -11.59 -18.74
C ASP A 36 16.91 -12.07 -17.50
N VAL A 37 15.81 -11.37 -17.16
CA VAL A 37 14.96 -11.78 -16.04
C VAL A 37 14.31 -13.14 -16.31
N LYS A 38 13.81 -13.38 -17.53
CA LYS A 38 13.23 -14.69 -17.89
C LYS A 38 14.25 -15.81 -17.78
N ASP A 39 15.49 -15.59 -18.17
CA ASP A 39 16.56 -16.59 -18.07
C ASP A 39 16.88 -16.89 -16.62
N LEU A 40 17.01 -15.87 -15.76
CA LEU A 40 17.19 -16.06 -14.31
C LEU A 40 16.03 -16.85 -13.69
N MET A 41 14.79 -16.53 -14.06
CA MET A 41 13.61 -17.26 -13.58
C MET A 41 13.55 -18.69 -14.12
N SER A 42 13.98 -18.91 -15.36
CA SER A 42 13.99 -20.22 -16.01
C SER A 42 15.05 -21.12 -15.41
N GLN A 43 16.25 -20.59 -15.12
CA GLN A 43 17.30 -21.29 -14.36
C GLN A 43 16.80 -21.69 -12.98
N LYS A 44 16.14 -20.78 -12.26
CA LYS A 44 15.59 -21.07 -10.93
C LYS A 44 14.49 -22.14 -10.95
N LYS A 45 13.64 -22.15 -11.99
CA LYS A 45 12.52 -23.10 -12.12
C LYS A 45 12.87 -24.37 -12.90
N GLN A 46 14.06 -24.46 -13.49
CA GLN A 46 14.51 -25.55 -14.36
C GLN A 46 13.56 -25.80 -15.54
N ARG A 47 12.94 -24.74 -16.07
CA ARG A 47 12.10 -24.78 -17.28
C ARG A 47 11.98 -23.40 -17.90
N ALA A 48 11.61 -23.32 -19.18
CA ALA A 48 11.30 -22.04 -19.81
C ALA A 48 10.10 -21.35 -19.13
N VAL A 49 10.26 -20.06 -18.84
CA VAL A 49 9.23 -19.20 -18.23
C VAL A 49 8.69 -18.23 -19.28
N SER A 50 7.35 -18.12 -19.34
CA SER A 50 6.69 -17.19 -20.28
C SER A 50 6.84 -15.74 -19.82
N THR A 51 6.64 -14.81 -20.76
CA THR A 51 6.60 -13.37 -20.43
C THR A 51 5.46 -13.04 -19.48
N GLU A 52 4.29 -13.64 -19.67
CA GLU A 52 3.14 -13.47 -18.77
C GLU A 52 3.48 -13.90 -17.34
N GLU A 53 4.06 -15.09 -17.18
CA GLU A 53 4.43 -15.62 -15.87
C GLU A 53 5.49 -14.74 -15.18
N THR A 54 6.47 -14.27 -15.95
CA THR A 54 7.52 -13.35 -15.48
C THR A 54 6.93 -12.05 -14.98
N LEU A 55 6.13 -11.38 -15.81
CA LEU A 55 5.50 -10.11 -15.47
C LEU A 55 4.54 -10.27 -14.29
N PHE A 56 3.76 -11.35 -14.25
CA PHE A 56 2.84 -11.64 -13.16
C PHE A 56 3.56 -11.76 -11.81
N LEU A 57 4.69 -12.46 -11.77
CA LEU A 57 5.49 -12.63 -10.56
C LEU A 57 6.09 -11.30 -10.10
N LEU A 58 6.65 -10.51 -11.02
CA LEU A 58 7.18 -9.17 -10.73
C LEU A 58 6.08 -8.24 -10.18
N MET A 59 4.93 -8.19 -10.85
CA MET A 59 3.78 -7.37 -10.44
C MET A 59 3.23 -7.82 -9.08
N SER A 60 3.14 -9.13 -8.84
CA SER A 60 2.68 -9.69 -7.58
C SER A 60 3.64 -9.36 -6.43
N GLU A 61 4.94 -9.44 -6.67
CA GLU A 61 5.95 -9.07 -5.68
C GLU A 61 5.91 -7.56 -5.37
N PHE A 62 5.83 -6.72 -6.41
CA PHE A 62 5.69 -5.28 -6.24
C PHE A 62 4.45 -4.94 -5.41
N LYS A 63 3.30 -5.50 -5.76
CA LYS A 63 2.05 -5.32 -5.00
C LYS A 63 2.22 -5.76 -3.55
N ARG A 64 2.75 -6.96 -3.30
CA ARG A 64 3.01 -7.45 -1.93
C ARG A 64 3.89 -6.50 -1.12
N LYS A 65 4.89 -5.88 -1.75
CA LYS A 65 5.87 -5.00 -1.08
C LYS A 65 5.33 -3.59 -0.83
N HIS A 66 4.57 -3.04 -1.78
CA HIS A 66 4.19 -1.63 -1.81
C HIS A 66 2.73 -1.34 -1.46
N ASP A 67 1.84 -2.33 -1.55
CA ASP A 67 0.45 -2.17 -1.14
C ASP A 67 0.37 -1.92 0.38
N PRO A 68 -0.19 -0.78 0.82
CA PRO A 68 -0.26 -0.44 2.24
C PRO A 68 -1.15 -1.39 3.04
N VAL A 69 -2.15 -2.00 2.41
CA VAL A 69 -3.07 -2.97 3.02
C VAL A 69 -2.33 -4.28 3.24
N LEU A 70 -1.73 -4.86 2.18
CA LEU A 70 -0.95 -6.09 2.31
C LEU A 70 0.24 -5.91 3.27
N LYS A 71 0.85 -4.72 3.31
CA LYS A 71 1.87 -4.39 4.30
C LYS A 71 1.30 -4.40 5.73
N ALA A 72 0.12 -3.81 5.95
CA ALA A 72 -0.53 -3.78 7.25
C ALA A 72 -0.92 -5.19 7.72
N GLU A 73 -1.50 -6.02 6.84
CA GLU A 73 -1.85 -7.41 7.11
C GLU A 73 -0.62 -8.24 7.51
N ARG A 74 0.49 -8.13 6.76
CA ARG A 74 1.75 -8.82 7.10
C ARG A 74 2.27 -8.43 8.48
N VAL A 75 2.18 -7.15 8.84
CA VAL A 75 2.60 -6.67 10.16
C VAL A 75 1.67 -7.19 11.25
N GLN A 76 0.36 -7.26 11.00
CA GLN A 76 -0.59 -7.86 11.95
C GLN A 76 -0.29 -9.34 12.19
N VAL A 77 -0.08 -10.12 11.14
CA VAL A 77 0.28 -11.55 11.25
C VAL A 77 1.58 -11.73 12.03
N LYS A 78 2.62 -10.94 11.71
CA LYS A 78 3.89 -10.97 12.45
C LYS A 78 3.71 -10.62 13.93
N ASN A 79 2.91 -9.60 14.24
CA ASN A 79 2.66 -9.19 15.62
C ASN A 79 1.81 -10.21 16.38
N ALA A 80 0.85 -10.87 15.72
CA ALA A 80 0.06 -11.95 16.29
C ALA A 80 0.95 -13.16 16.63
N GLY A 81 1.87 -13.53 15.73
CA GLY A 81 2.88 -14.56 15.99
C GLY A 81 3.75 -14.24 17.21
N ARG A 82 4.30 -13.02 17.27
CA ARG A 82 5.07 -12.57 18.45
C ARG A 82 4.25 -12.58 19.74
N LYS A 83 2.99 -12.16 19.69
CA LYS A 83 2.10 -12.18 20.86
C LYS A 83 1.80 -13.61 21.32
N ALA A 84 1.59 -14.54 20.40
CA ALA A 84 1.39 -15.95 20.72
C ALA A 84 2.64 -16.56 21.35
N GLU A 85 3.84 -16.24 20.84
CA GLU A 85 5.13 -16.67 21.38
C GLU A 85 5.39 -16.08 22.77
N LEU A 86 5.12 -14.78 22.98
CA LEU A 86 5.22 -14.12 24.29
C LEU A 86 4.19 -14.65 25.30
N ALA A 87 2.97 -14.93 24.88
CA ALA A 87 1.94 -15.53 25.73
C ALA A 87 2.28 -16.98 26.14
N HIS A 88 3.12 -17.66 25.36
CA HIS A 88 3.68 -18.96 25.73
C HIS A 88 4.88 -18.86 26.68
N ALA A 89 5.48 -17.66 26.81
CA ALA A 89 6.71 -17.44 27.55
C ALA A 89 6.53 -16.79 28.92
N ASP A 90 5.37 -16.21 29.27
CA ASP A 90 5.28 -15.32 30.43
C ASP A 90 4.44 -15.84 31.61
N THR A 91 5.16 -16.27 32.64
CA THR A 91 4.79 -16.11 34.05
C THR A 91 5.82 -15.14 34.66
N THR A 92 5.35 -13.96 35.08
CA THR A 92 5.96 -12.97 36.00
C THR A 92 6.75 -11.79 35.38
N SER A 93 6.09 -10.62 35.23
CA SER A 93 6.43 -9.32 35.88
C SER A 93 5.86 -8.12 35.13
N THR A 94 4.85 -7.44 35.71
CA THR A 94 3.95 -6.50 35.01
C THR A 94 4.17 -4.99 35.25
N ASN A 95 5.17 -4.55 36.01
CA ASN A 95 5.21 -3.13 36.44
C ASN A 95 6.17 -2.20 35.67
N SER A 96 7.20 -2.68 34.98
CA SER A 96 8.15 -1.80 34.27
C SER A 96 7.70 -1.35 32.87
N VAL A 97 6.77 -2.10 32.26
CA VAL A 97 6.22 -1.84 30.93
C VAL A 97 5.25 -0.65 30.89
N VAL A 98 4.64 -0.29 32.02
CA VAL A 98 3.62 0.76 32.08
C VAL A 98 4.25 2.15 31.89
N TYR A 99 5.33 2.45 32.62
CA TYR A 99 6.03 3.74 32.51
C TYR A 99 6.67 3.98 31.14
N ALA A 100 7.20 2.93 30.50
CA ALA A 100 7.80 3.06 29.16
C ALA A 100 6.75 3.30 28.06
N ALA A 101 5.54 2.75 28.21
CA ALA A 101 4.44 2.99 27.29
C ALA A 101 3.91 4.43 27.38
N GLU A 102 3.94 5.03 28.55
CA GLU A 102 3.44 6.38 28.82
C GLU A 102 4.37 7.47 28.25
N LEU A 103 5.68 7.31 28.42
CA LEU A 103 6.70 8.18 27.78
C LEU A 103 6.69 8.08 26.24
N ALA A 104 6.49 6.87 25.69
CA ALA A 104 6.36 6.68 24.25
C ALA A 104 5.06 7.28 23.68
N SER A 105 4.00 7.31 24.50
CA SER A 105 2.73 7.97 24.21
C SER A 105 2.89 9.49 24.14
N GLU A 106 3.54 10.12 25.12
CA GLU A 106 3.78 11.57 25.11
C GLU A 106 4.67 12.03 23.95
N ALA A 107 5.73 11.29 23.63
CA ALA A 107 6.57 11.58 22.48
C ALA A 107 5.83 11.44 21.13
N ALA A 108 4.81 10.57 21.05
CA ALA A 108 3.96 10.43 19.88
C ALA A 108 2.96 11.59 19.73
N LEU A 109 2.62 12.32 20.79
CA LEU A 109 1.73 13.49 20.76
C LEU A 109 2.43 14.77 20.29
N THR A 110 3.76 14.87 20.46
CA THR A 110 4.53 16.06 20.06
C THR A 110 4.99 16.02 18.60
N ASN A 111 5.01 14.84 17.98
CA ASN A 111 5.44 14.68 16.60
C ASN A 111 4.26 14.61 15.62
N ARG A 112 4.19 15.54 14.66
CA ARG A 112 3.16 15.54 13.60
C ARG A 112 3.13 14.23 12.77
N TYR A 113 4.20 13.44 12.80
CA TYR A 113 4.29 12.18 12.07
C TYR A 113 3.35 11.10 12.63
N ILE A 114 2.37 10.68 11.83
CA ILE A 114 1.41 9.63 12.20
C ILE A 114 2.15 8.29 12.41
N PRO A 115 2.07 7.68 13.61
CA PRO A 115 2.74 6.42 13.94
C PRO A 115 2.40 5.29 12.95
N ALA A 116 3.36 4.39 12.73
CA ALA A 116 3.20 3.27 11.79
C ALA A 116 2.00 2.37 12.14
N ALA A 117 1.78 2.10 13.43
CA ALA A 117 0.65 1.31 13.90
C ALA A 117 -0.70 1.94 13.50
N THR A 118 -0.86 3.25 13.70
CA THR A 118 -2.04 3.99 13.25
C THR A 118 -2.18 3.96 11.73
N ARG A 119 -1.09 4.17 10.99
CA ARG A 119 -1.11 4.09 9.51
C ARG A 119 -1.57 2.72 9.00
N HIS A 120 -1.16 1.64 9.67
CA HIS A 120 -1.60 0.29 9.33
C HIS A 120 -3.08 0.07 9.65
N LYS A 121 -3.56 0.52 10.81
CA LYS A 121 -4.99 0.47 11.15
C LYS A 121 -5.85 1.22 10.12
N LEU A 122 -5.43 2.43 9.72
CA LEU A 122 -6.10 3.21 8.67
C LEU A 122 -6.10 2.50 7.33
N ALA A 123 -4.96 1.94 6.91
CA ALA A 123 -4.85 1.23 5.64
C ALA A 123 -5.82 0.05 5.56
N LEU A 124 -5.98 -0.71 6.65
CA LEU A 124 -6.93 -1.82 6.74
C LEU A 124 -8.38 -1.32 6.73
N ARG A 125 -8.70 -0.30 7.53
CA ARG A 125 -10.05 0.29 7.59
C ARG A 125 -10.50 0.80 6.22
N ASP A 126 -9.63 1.55 5.55
CA ASP A 126 -9.98 2.27 4.33
C ASP A 126 -9.62 1.50 3.05
N SER A 127 -9.02 0.31 3.19
CA SER A 127 -8.48 -0.50 2.09
C SER A 127 -7.51 0.29 1.19
N GLY A 128 -6.76 1.22 1.78
CA GLY A 128 -5.85 2.12 1.07
C GLY A 128 -6.54 3.08 0.09
N LYS A 129 -7.85 3.29 0.21
CA LYS A 129 -8.66 4.09 -0.71
C LYS A 129 -9.30 5.29 -0.01
N CYS A 130 -9.59 6.32 -0.79
CA CYS A 130 -10.32 7.49 -0.33
C CYS A 130 -11.62 7.09 0.40
N SER A 131 -11.76 7.60 1.62
CA SER A 131 -12.87 7.38 2.55
C SER A 131 -13.96 8.45 2.43
N PHE A 132 -13.72 9.53 1.68
CA PHE A 132 -14.72 10.57 1.44
C PHE A 132 -16.01 10.00 0.86
N VAL A 133 -17.13 10.43 1.44
CA VAL A 133 -18.49 10.12 1.01
C VAL A 133 -19.15 11.44 0.61
N ASP A 134 -19.77 11.45 -0.58
CA ASP A 134 -20.50 12.63 -1.03
C ASP A 134 -21.87 12.77 -0.33
N ARG A 135 -22.57 13.87 -0.62
CA ARG A 135 -23.90 14.16 -0.08
C ARG A 135 -24.97 13.12 -0.43
N HIS A 136 -24.71 12.27 -1.42
CA HIS A 136 -25.61 11.21 -1.88
C HIS A 136 -25.22 9.84 -1.30
N GLY A 137 -24.24 9.78 -0.40
CA GLY A 137 -23.79 8.53 0.21
C GLY A 137 -22.79 7.74 -0.63
N LYS A 138 -22.33 8.26 -1.77
CA LYS A 138 -21.38 7.54 -2.64
C LYS A 138 -19.95 7.79 -2.17
N ARG A 139 -19.23 6.69 -1.90
CA ARG A 139 -17.80 6.73 -1.54
C ARG A 139 -16.94 6.95 -2.78
N CYS A 140 -15.95 7.84 -2.67
CA CYS A 140 -14.99 8.11 -3.75
C CYS A 140 -14.18 6.87 -4.14
N GLY A 141 -13.60 6.16 -3.18
CA GLY A 141 -12.89 4.89 -3.44
C GLY A 141 -11.60 4.99 -4.27
N SER A 142 -11.15 6.19 -4.65
CA SER A 142 -9.89 6.36 -5.38
C SER A 142 -8.70 5.90 -4.54
N GLY A 143 -7.86 5.02 -5.10
CA GLY A 143 -6.59 4.61 -4.52
C GLY A 143 -5.40 5.46 -4.97
N ARG A 144 -5.62 6.47 -5.83
CA ARG A 144 -4.54 7.29 -6.39
C ARG A 144 -4.28 8.51 -5.52
N TRP A 145 -3.00 8.77 -5.25
CA TRP A 145 -2.52 9.93 -4.48
C TRP A 145 -3.26 10.12 -3.15
N VAL A 146 -3.39 9.03 -2.39
CA VAL A 146 -4.06 9.05 -1.09
C VAL A 146 -3.15 9.60 0.01
N GLN A 147 -3.72 10.48 0.82
CA GLN A 147 -3.09 11.20 1.92
C GLN A 147 -3.91 10.97 3.18
N ARG A 148 -3.27 11.16 4.35
CA ARG A 148 -3.95 11.09 5.64
C ARG A 148 -4.22 12.51 6.11
N HIS A 149 -5.48 12.77 6.42
CA HIS A 149 -5.97 14.07 6.86
C HIS A 149 -6.38 13.98 8.32
N HIS A 150 -5.94 14.93 9.13
CA HIS A 150 -6.41 15.12 10.49
C HIS A 150 -7.70 15.93 10.47
N VAL A 151 -8.79 15.35 10.99
CA VAL A 151 -10.10 16.00 11.07
C VAL A 151 -10.06 17.15 12.08
N HIS A 152 -9.63 16.86 13.31
CA HIS A 152 -9.13 17.87 14.23
C HIS A 152 -7.65 18.06 13.95
N HIS A 153 -7.26 19.25 13.45
CA HIS A 153 -5.89 19.48 13.00
C HIS A 153 -4.89 19.26 14.13
N PHE A 154 -3.72 18.71 13.78
CA PHE A 154 -2.64 18.50 14.74
C PHE A 154 -2.20 19.81 15.43
N ALA A 155 -2.19 20.93 14.69
CA ALA A 155 -1.83 22.24 15.24
C ALA A 155 -2.80 22.72 16.35
N ASP A 156 -4.05 22.22 16.33
CA ASP A 156 -5.10 22.56 17.28
C ASP A 156 -5.21 21.50 18.41
N GLY A 157 -4.22 20.60 18.53
CA GLY A 157 -4.22 19.51 19.51
C GLY A 157 -4.85 18.20 19.02
N GLY A 158 -5.04 18.04 17.71
CA GLY A 158 -5.52 16.81 17.07
C GLY A 158 -4.69 15.57 17.37
N SER A 159 -5.32 14.52 17.89
CA SER A 159 -4.66 13.23 18.16
C SER A 159 -4.35 12.46 16.88
N HIS A 160 -3.45 11.47 16.98
CA HIS A 160 -3.16 10.51 15.92
C HIS A 160 -4.05 9.26 15.99
N ASP A 161 -5.22 9.37 16.59
CA ASP A 161 -6.16 8.26 16.64
C ASP A 161 -6.79 8.00 15.28
N VAL A 162 -7.11 6.73 15.03
CA VAL A 162 -7.75 6.31 13.78
C VAL A 162 -9.07 7.06 13.55
N GLY A 163 -9.79 7.39 14.63
CA GLY A 163 -11.03 8.19 14.57
C GLY A 163 -10.81 9.64 14.15
N ASN A 164 -9.65 10.23 14.45
CA ASN A 164 -9.31 11.61 14.06
C ASN A 164 -8.65 11.70 12.66
N LEU A 165 -8.49 10.57 11.97
CA LEU A 165 -7.78 10.49 10.70
C LEU A 165 -8.66 9.95 9.58
N GLU A 166 -8.65 10.66 8.46
CA GLU A 166 -9.31 10.26 7.21
C GLU A 166 -8.25 9.91 6.15
N THR A 167 -8.50 8.87 5.35
CA THR A 167 -7.73 8.63 4.12
C THR A 167 -8.43 9.33 2.96
N LEU A 168 -7.80 10.31 2.34
CA LEU A 168 -8.38 11.13 1.27
C LEU A 168 -7.49 11.13 0.03
N CYS A 169 -8.05 11.07 -1.18
CA CYS A 169 -7.26 11.39 -2.36
C CYS A 169 -6.90 12.88 -2.38
N TRP A 170 -5.85 13.25 -3.12
CA TRP A 170 -5.40 14.64 -3.23
C TRP A 170 -6.55 15.64 -3.47
N ALA A 171 -7.47 15.34 -4.39
CA ALA A 171 -8.60 16.22 -4.70
C ALA A 171 -9.51 16.48 -3.49
N HIS A 172 -9.90 15.43 -2.75
CA HIS A 172 -10.73 15.57 -1.56
C HIS A 172 -9.95 16.12 -0.37
N HIS A 173 -8.65 15.86 -0.29
CA HIS A 173 -7.82 16.45 0.75
C HIS A 173 -7.72 17.96 0.59
N VAL A 174 -7.48 18.44 -0.64
CA VAL A 174 -7.51 19.88 -0.96
C VAL A 174 -8.89 20.46 -0.69
N MET A 175 -9.97 19.76 -1.05
CA MET A 175 -11.34 20.19 -0.75
C MET A 175 -11.57 20.43 0.74
N LYS A 176 -11.09 19.54 1.62
CA LYS A 176 -11.21 19.67 3.08
C LYS A 176 -10.45 20.86 3.66
N HIS A 177 -9.41 21.37 2.98
CA HIS A 177 -8.64 22.54 3.41
C HIS A 177 -9.14 23.88 2.84
N ARG A 178 -10.14 23.87 1.96
CA ARG A 178 -10.66 25.09 1.30
C ARG A 178 -11.82 25.75 2.07
N HIS A 179 -11.93 25.47 3.36
CA HIS A 179 -12.93 26.07 4.25
C HIS A 179 -12.41 27.36 4.87
#